data_AF-A0A9E3RJV4-F1
#
_entry.id   AF-A0A9E3RJV4-F1
#
_cell.length_a   1.000
_cell.length_b   1.000
_cell.length_c   1.000
_cell.angle_alpha   90.00
_cell.angle_beta   90.00
_cell.angle_gamma   90.00
#
_symmetry.space_group_name_H-M   'P 1'
#
loop_
_entity.id
_entity.type
_entity.pdbx_description
1 polymer ?
#
loop_
_entity_poly.entity_id
_entity_poly.type
_entity_poly.pdbx_seq_one_letter_code
_entity_poly.pdbx_strand_id
1 'polypeptide(L)'
;MKRLWILILISNNLFGQINTMENKYENLDRFSKTIHTLNDSIGKKYGISEYAFDVECIYQIGDLTKLVKEMIGLGGFEYKLVKEGQDNSKSQYYTVFEIANTKYEFRTSSEGDYVDLETVMPSLELIAKNNKPDYQYNFSNADGGQIAFLIFAKTSELQKAVDEGYPCSLQSGQWRWDKEWKWGVYSDIKVESVPDFEELKVKYFQTLTELYALGFNVPNLTINRIYIDDIFQKKSVDIVIDGGPMTTSSNEILGNQIRCFWESWGVLLAYTLVKHYNGQPSLYDKEEMKRIELTQKEYLEKAEVAFGKRK
;
A
#
# COMPACT_ATOMS: atom_id res chain seq x y z
N MET A 1 37.98 51.97 -42.28
CA MET A 1 38.85 50.87 -41.80
C MET A 1 38.90 50.99 -40.28
N LYS A 2 38.42 50.07 -39.45
CA LYS A 2 38.66 48.62 -39.40
C LYS A 2 37.40 47.92 -38.84
N ARG A 3 37.01 46.79 -39.44
CA ARG A 3 36.09 45.81 -38.85
C ARG A 3 36.84 45.06 -37.76
N LEU A 4 36.31 45.01 -36.54
CA LEU A 4 36.77 44.08 -35.51
C LEU A 4 35.73 42.96 -35.43
N TRP A 5 36.10 41.78 -35.95
CA TRP A 5 35.32 40.56 -35.82
C TRP A 5 35.63 39.95 -34.46
N ILE A 6 34.65 39.96 -33.55
CA ILE A 6 34.72 39.14 -32.33
C ILE A 6 34.06 37.82 -32.68
N LEU A 7 34.88 36.79 -32.91
CA LEU A 7 34.44 35.40 -32.88
C LEU A 7 34.08 35.05 -31.44
N ILE A 8 32.79 34.83 -31.18
CA ILE A 8 32.35 34.15 -29.96
C ILE A 8 32.52 32.65 -30.23
N LEU A 9 33.58 32.07 -29.68
CA LEU A 9 33.73 30.63 -29.53
C LEU A 9 32.66 30.14 -28.54
N ILE A 10 31.53 29.68 -29.07
CA ILE A 10 30.60 28.85 -28.31
C ILE A 10 31.25 27.46 -28.26
N SER A 11 31.98 27.19 -27.17
CA SER A 11 32.39 25.83 -26.85
C SER A 11 31.13 25.04 -26.50
N ASN A 12 30.67 24.21 -27.45
CA ASN A 12 29.75 23.12 -27.20
C ASN A 12 30.37 22.16 -26.18
N ASN A 13 30.06 22.34 -24.90
CA ASN A 13 30.10 21.24 -23.93
C ASN A 13 28.71 20.59 -23.90
N LEU A 14 28.34 19.99 -25.03
CA LEU A 14 27.31 18.96 -25.11
C LEU A 14 27.99 17.63 -24.75
N PHE A 15 28.18 17.40 -23.46
CA PHE A 15 28.50 16.08 -22.94
C PHE A 15 27.61 15.80 -21.73
N GLY A 16 26.52 15.07 -22.00
CA GLY A 16 25.94 14.08 -21.11
C GLY A 16 25.66 14.48 -19.67
N GLN A 17 24.78 15.44 -19.43
CA GLN A 17 23.87 15.31 -18.29
C GLN A 17 22.63 14.58 -18.80
N ILE A 18 22.70 13.24 -18.83
CA ILE A 18 21.49 12.43 -18.71
C ILE A 18 20.91 12.83 -17.36
N ASN A 19 19.75 13.47 -17.36
CA ASN A 19 19.07 13.89 -16.15
C ASN A 19 18.85 12.66 -15.27
N THR A 20 19.66 12.50 -14.23
CA THR A 20 19.53 11.38 -13.27
C THR A 20 18.17 11.37 -12.56
N MET A 21 17.44 12.50 -12.58
CA MET A 21 16.04 12.57 -12.15
C MET A 21 15.05 11.88 -13.10
N GLU A 22 15.26 11.94 -14.43
CA GLU A 22 14.37 11.28 -15.40
C GLU A 22 14.44 9.75 -15.24
N ASN A 23 15.64 9.19 -15.10
CA ASN A 23 15.85 7.74 -14.89
C ASN A 23 15.24 7.16 -13.59
N LYS A 24 14.83 7.98 -12.61
CA LYS A 24 14.42 7.51 -11.27
C LYS A 24 12.92 7.35 -11.10
N TYR A 25 12.15 8.33 -11.57
CA TYR A 25 10.73 8.12 -11.79
C TYR A 25 10.52 7.01 -12.82
N GLU A 26 11.43 6.84 -13.80
CA GLU A 26 11.37 5.71 -14.72
C GLU A 26 11.45 4.34 -14.06
N ASN A 27 12.24 4.14 -12.99
CA ASN A 27 12.32 2.86 -12.30
C ASN A 27 11.05 2.59 -11.48
N LEU A 28 10.54 3.61 -10.78
CA LEU A 28 9.27 3.51 -10.06
C LEU A 28 8.09 3.29 -11.02
N ASP A 29 8.06 4.01 -12.14
CA ASP A 29 7.07 3.86 -13.21
C ASP A 29 7.16 2.46 -13.85
N ARG A 30 8.37 1.93 -14.03
CA ARG A 30 8.57 0.57 -14.54
C ARG A 30 8.08 -0.46 -13.54
N PHE A 31 8.35 -0.26 -12.25
CA PHE A 31 7.81 -1.10 -11.18
C PHE A 31 6.28 -1.07 -11.19
N SER A 32 5.66 0.12 -11.15
CA SER A 32 4.21 0.32 -11.24
C SER A 32 3.61 -0.37 -12.48
N LYS A 33 4.18 -0.15 -13.67
CA LYS A 33 3.75 -0.84 -14.91
C LYS A 33 3.85 -2.36 -14.82
N THR A 34 4.90 -2.87 -14.19
CA THR A 34 5.09 -4.31 -13.97
C THR A 34 4.00 -4.85 -13.04
N ILE A 35 3.69 -4.13 -11.96
CA ILE A 35 2.60 -4.50 -11.05
C ILE A 35 1.25 -4.47 -11.76
N HIS A 36 0.90 -3.41 -12.49
CA HIS A 36 -0.36 -3.37 -13.23
C HIS A 36 -0.48 -4.51 -14.24
N THR A 37 0.59 -4.80 -14.99
CA THR A 37 0.62 -5.93 -15.93
C THR A 37 0.44 -7.28 -15.20
N LEU A 38 1.07 -7.43 -14.03
CA LEU A 38 0.94 -8.62 -13.20
C LEU A 38 -0.50 -8.75 -12.66
N ASN A 39 -1.09 -7.65 -12.17
CA ASN A 39 -2.45 -7.60 -11.67
C ASN A 39 -3.44 -7.99 -12.77
N ASP A 40 -3.35 -7.40 -13.96
CA ASP A 40 -4.22 -7.74 -15.09
C ASP A 40 -4.10 -9.23 -15.47
N SER A 41 -2.86 -9.73 -15.52
CA SER A 41 -2.58 -11.12 -15.88
C SER A 41 -3.13 -12.10 -14.84
N ILE A 42 -2.88 -11.86 -13.55
CA ILE A 42 -3.36 -12.70 -12.45
C ILE A 42 -4.89 -12.58 -12.32
N GLY A 43 -5.43 -11.37 -12.39
CA GLY A 43 -6.87 -11.10 -12.34
C GLY A 43 -7.61 -11.87 -13.42
N LYS A 44 -7.12 -11.82 -14.67
CA LYS A 44 -7.68 -12.60 -15.78
C LYS A 44 -7.54 -14.11 -15.56
N LYS A 45 -6.39 -14.58 -15.06
CA LYS A 45 -6.14 -16.01 -14.78
C LYS A 45 -7.15 -16.57 -13.77
N TYR A 46 -7.51 -15.79 -12.75
CA TYR A 46 -8.38 -16.20 -11.66
C TYR A 46 -9.84 -15.72 -11.80
N GLY A 47 -10.19 -15.07 -12.91
CA GLY A 47 -11.54 -14.56 -13.16
C GLY A 47 -11.97 -13.50 -12.15
N ILE A 48 -11.05 -12.62 -11.76
CA ILE A 48 -11.33 -11.49 -10.89
C ILE A 48 -11.96 -10.37 -11.70
N SER A 49 -13.11 -9.89 -11.26
CA SER A 49 -13.76 -8.70 -11.81
C SER A 49 -13.36 -7.48 -10.99
N GLU A 50 -12.97 -6.41 -11.66
CA GLU A 50 -12.61 -5.14 -11.02
C GLU A 50 -13.40 -3.96 -11.58
N TYR A 51 -13.63 -2.99 -10.72
CA TYR A 51 -14.23 -1.70 -11.06
C TYR A 51 -13.43 -0.59 -10.38
N ALA A 52 -12.74 0.22 -11.18
CA ALA A 52 -12.03 1.40 -10.71
C ALA A 52 -13.03 2.56 -10.53
N PHE A 53 -12.97 3.24 -9.39
CA PHE A 53 -13.80 4.40 -9.09
C PHE A 53 -13.02 5.45 -8.32
N ASP A 54 -13.43 6.70 -8.52
CA ASP A 54 -12.95 7.82 -7.71
C ASP A 54 -13.60 7.75 -6.33
N VAL A 55 -12.77 7.68 -5.29
CA VAL A 55 -13.20 7.72 -3.89
C VAL A 55 -13.62 9.12 -3.49
N GLU A 56 -13.16 10.14 -4.19
CA GLU A 56 -13.61 11.53 -4.11
C GLU A 56 -14.68 11.74 -5.22
N CYS A 57 -15.46 12.82 -5.16
CA CYS A 57 -16.61 13.11 -6.04
C CYS A 57 -17.99 12.57 -5.62
N ILE A 58 -18.25 12.42 -4.33
CA ILE A 58 -19.60 12.24 -3.79
C ILE A 58 -20.15 13.57 -3.30
N TYR A 59 -20.77 14.35 -4.18
CA TYR A 59 -21.27 15.70 -3.87
C TYR A 59 -22.77 15.74 -3.56
N GLN A 60 -23.50 14.69 -3.93
CA GLN A 60 -24.94 14.60 -3.78
C GLN A 60 -25.43 13.15 -3.75
N ILE A 61 -26.69 12.96 -3.35
CA ILE A 61 -27.37 11.66 -3.25
C ILE A 61 -27.23 10.84 -4.54
N GLY A 62 -27.36 11.49 -5.70
CA GLY A 62 -27.28 10.85 -7.00
C GLY A 62 -25.92 10.22 -7.29
N ASP A 63 -24.84 10.77 -6.74
CA ASP A 63 -23.48 10.28 -6.94
C ASP A 63 -23.28 8.96 -6.18
N LEU A 64 -23.72 8.92 -4.91
CA LEU A 64 -23.77 7.67 -4.13
C LEU A 64 -24.61 6.61 -4.84
N THR A 65 -25.81 6.96 -5.29
CA THR A 65 -26.69 6.01 -6.00
C THR A 65 -26.03 5.47 -7.26
N LYS A 66 -25.36 6.32 -8.04
CA LYS A 66 -24.64 5.89 -9.26
C LYS A 66 -23.51 4.93 -8.90
N LEU A 67 -22.66 5.30 -7.94
CA LEU A 67 -21.55 4.48 -7.50
C LEU A 67 -22.02 3.09 -7.06
N VAL A 68 -23.02 3.04 -6.15
CA VAL A 68 -23.56 1.78 -5.63
C VAL A 68 -24.16 0.91 -6.73
N LYS A 69 -24.78 1.49 -7.77
CA LYS A 69 -25.26 0.71 -8.93
C LYS A 69 -24.12 0.01 -9.66
N GLU A 70 -23.02 0.73 -9.90
CA GLU A 70 -21.84 0.18 -10.58
C GLU A 70 -21.18 -0.91 -9.72
N MET A 71 -21.09 -0.69 -8.40
CA MET A 71 -20.57 -1.67 -7.44
C MET A 71 -21.42 -2.95 -7.36
N ILE A 72 -22.76 -2.84 -7.27
CA ILE A 72 -23.66 -4.00 -7.31
C ILE A 72 -23.59 -4.69 -8.69
N GLY A 73 -23.50 -3.90 -9.76
CA GLY A 73 -23.40 -4.37 -11.13
C GLY A 73 -22.15 -5.22 -11.39
N LEU A 74 -21.03 -4.91 -10.73
CA LEU A 74 -19.81 -5.72 -10.77
C LEU A 74 -20.07 -7.18 -10.36
N GLY A 75 -20.94 -7.39 -9.37
CA GLY A 75 -21.37 -8.71 -8.93
C GLY A 75 -22.36 -9.41 -9.85
N GLY A 76 -22.87 -8.72 -10.88
CA GLY A 76 -23.91 -9.21 -11.79
C GLY A 76 -25.21 -9.52 -11.05
N PHE A 77 -25.57 -8.71 -10.05
CA PHE A 77 -26.82 -8.85 -9.32
C PHE A 77 -27.91 -8.01 -9.97
N GLU A 78 -29.06 -8.61 -10.24
CA GLU A 78 -30.27 -7.87 -10.61
C GLU A 78 -30.80 -7.10 -9.40
N TYR A 79 -31.06 -5.81 -9.59
CA TYR A 79 -31.46 -4.93 -8.50
C TYR A 79 -32.61 -3.99 -8.90
N LYS A 80 -33.32 -3.50 -7.88
CA LYS A 80 -34.30 -2.42 -8.00
C LYS A 80 -33.99 -1.31 -7.01
N LEU A 81 -33.87 -0.08 -7.49
CA LEU A 81 -33.80 1.09 -6.61
C LEU A 81 -35.15 1.27 -5.89
N VAL A 82 -35.11 1.30 -4.56
CA VAL A 82 -36.31 1.44 -3.71
C VAL A 82 -36.50 2.89 -3.29
N LYS A 83 -35.45 3.50 -2.73
CA LYS A 83 -35.45 4.88 -2.26
C LYS A 83 -34.02 5.41 -2.18
N GLU A 84 -33.89 6.72 -2.25
CA GLU A 84 -32.65 7.46 -1.99
C GLU A 84 -33.00 8.77 -1.27
N GLY A 85 -32.05 9.34 -0.55
CA GLY A 85 -32.28 10.58 0.18
C GLY A 85 -31.08 11.06 0.98
N GLN A 86 -31.27 12.17 1.68
CA GLN A 86 -30.32 12.69 2.66
C GLN A 86 -30.94 12.59 4.05
N ASP A 87 -30.16 12.06 4.99
CA ASP A 87 -30.44 12.05 6.42
C ASP A 87 -29.75 13.26 7.06
N ASN A 88 -30.46 14.39 7.11
CA ASN A 88 -29.94 15.65 7.65
C ASN A 88 -29.56 15.56 9.13
N SER A 89 -30.08 14.58 9.88
CA SER A 89 -29.76 14.42 11.31
C SER A 89 -28.39 13.80 11.53
N LYS A 90 -27.88 13.06 10.53
CA LYS A 90 -26.59 12.38 10.57
C LYS A 90 -25.59 12.93 9.57
N SER A 91 -25.98 13.96 8.82
CA SER A 91 -25.22 14.47 7.68
C SER A 91 -24.80 13.35 6.72
N GLN A 92 -25.75 12.54 6.25
CA GLN A 92 -25.46 11.38 5.39
C GLN A 92 -26.34 11.33 4.15
N TYR A 93 -25.77 10.92 3.02
CA TYR A 93 -26.54 10.41 1.89
C TYR A 93 -26.85 8.93 2.11
N TYR A 94 -28.03 8.49 1.64
CA TYR A 94 -28.38 7.08 1.64
C TYR A 94 -29.08 6.67 0.35
N THR A 95 -28.89 5.41 -0.02
CA THR A 95 -29.58 4.76 -1.14
C THR A 95 -29.94 3.33 -0.76
N VAL A 96 -31.12 2.86 -1.17
CA VAL A 96 -31.63 1.53 -0.84
C VAL A 96 -31.98 0.77 -2.09
N PHE A 97 -31.35 -0.39 -2.24
CA PHE A 97 -31.60 -1.33 -3.33
C PHE A 97 -32.28 -2.60 -2.80
N GLU A 98 -33.15 -3.17 -3.61
CA GLU A 98 -33.72 -4.49 -3.39
C GLU A 98 -33.07 -5.49 -4.34
N ILE A 99 -32.53 -6.58 -3.78
CA ILE A 99 -31.91 -7.70 -4.50
C ILE A 99 -32.47 -8.98 -3.90
N ALA A 100 -33.02 -9.85 -4.75
CA ALA A 100 -33.68 -11.10 -4.32
C ALA A 100 -34.67 -10.90 -3.16
N ASN A 101 -35.53 -9.87 -3.24
CA ASN A 101 -36.52 -9.47 -2.24
C ASN A 101 -35.95 -9.02 -0.87
N THR A 102 -34.63 -8.80 -0.77
CA THR A 102 -33.99 -8.26 0.43
C THR A 102 -33.56 -6.82 0.17
N LYS A 103 -33.80 -5.92 1.13
CA LYS A 103 -33.40 -4.51 1.04
C LYS A 103 -32.04 -4.29 1.67
N TYR A 104 -31.17 -3.59 0.95
CA TYR A 104 -29.82 -3.23 1.35
C TYR A 104 -29.69 -1.72 1.31
N GLU A 105 -29.25 -1.13 2.42
CA GLU A 105 -29.04 0.31 2.54
C GLU A 105 -27.55 0.63 2.51
N PHE A 106 -27.19 1.61 1.70
CA PHE A 106 -25.85 2.13 1.58
C PHE A 106 -25.86 3.56 2.06
N ARG A 107 -24.80 3.94 2.78
CA ARG A 107 -24.66 5.28 3.36
C ARG A 107 -23.25 5.80 3.14
N THR A 108 -23.12 7.11 3.12
CA THR A 108 -21.86 7.85 3.17
C THR A 108 -22.11 9.24 3.76
N SER A 109 -21.07 9.87 4.32
CA SER A 109 -21.12 11.24 4.78
C SER A 109 -21.56 12.19 3.66
N SER A 110 -22.32 13.22 4.02
CA SER A 110 -22.65 14.37 3.17
C SER A 110 -21.85 15.61 3.55
N GLU A 111 -20.87 15.50 4.45
CA GLU A 111 -20.02 16.61 4.89
C GLU A 111 -18.73 16.72 4.07
N GLY A 112 -18.26 15.59 3.53
CA GLY A 112 -17.13 15.50 2.63
C GLY A 112 -17.55 15.16 1.21
N ASP A 113 -16.59 15.17 0.30
CA ASP A 113 -16.74 14.74 -1.08
C ASP A 113 -16.24 13.31 -1.32
N TYR A 114 -15.94 12.55 -0.27
CA TYR A 114 -15.44 11.19 -0.35
C TYR A 114 -16.49 10.14 0.04
N VAL A 115 -16.34 8.93 -0.51
CA VAL A 115 -17.13 7.77 -0.10
C VAL A 115 -16.56 7.09 1.14
N ASP A 116 -17.40 6.93 2.16
CA ASP A 116 -17.09 6.15 3.35
C ASP A 116 -17.18 4.65 3.03
N LEU A 117 -16.08 4.04 2.60
CA LEU A 117 -16.07 2.60 2.29
C LEU A 117 -16.44 1.73 3.50
N GLU A 118 -16.15 2.18 4.72
CA GLU A 118 -16.53 1.51 5.96
C GLU A 118 -18.05 1.36 6.13
N THR A 119 -18.84 2.24 5.52
CA THR A 119 -20.31 2.18 5.57
C THR A 119 -20.94 1.60 4.31
N VAL A 120 -20.22 1.60 3.18
CA VAL A 120 -20.69 1.02 1.91
C VAL A 120 -20.39 -0.48 1.82
N MET A 121 -19.17 -0.90 2.17
CA MET A 121 -18.69 -2.28 2.00
C MET A 121 -19.53 -3.32 2.76
N PRO A 122 -19.99 -3.11 4.00
CA PRO A 122 -20.77 -4.12 4.72
C PRO A 122 -22.05 -4.55 3.98
N SER A 123 -22.70 -3.62 3.28
CA SER A 123 -23.89 -3.93 2.48
C SER A 123 -23.54 -4.74 1.22
N LEU A 124 -22.42 -4.44 0.55
CA LEU A 124 -21.92 -5.25 -0.57
C LEU A 124 -21.58 -6.68 -0.13
N GLU A 125 -20.87 -6.82 0.99
CA GLU A 125 -20.53 -8.12 1.58
C GLU A 125 -21.77 -8.93 1.94
N LEU A 126 -22.79 -8.28 2.51
CA LEU A 126 -24.05 -8.95 2.84
C LEU A 126 -24.83 -9.39 1.59
N ILE A 127 -24.78 -8.61 0.50
CA ILE A 127 -25.36 -9.02 -0.80
C ILE A 127 -24.67 -10.28 -1.30
N ALA A 128 -23.33 -10.29 -1.35
CA ALA A 128 -22.56 -11.44 -1.79
C ALA A 128 -22.87 -12.67 -0.92
N LYS A 129 -22.83 -12.53 0.40
CA LYS A 129 -23.14 -13.62 1.35
C LYS A 129 -24.53 -14.22 1.13
N ASN A 130 -25.53 -13.39 0.87
CA ASN A 130 -26.92 -13.85 0.75
C ASN A 130 -27.22 -14.47 -0.63
N ASN A 131 -26.51 -14.04 -1.69
CA ASN A 131 -26.90 -14.38 -3.07
C ASN A 131 -25.84 -15.21 -3.82
N LYS A 132 -24.56 -15.06 -3.49
CA LYS A 132 -23.41 -15.77 -4.08
C LYS A 132 -22.35 -16.03 -2.99
N PRO A 133 -22.60 -16.92 -2.01
CA PRO A 133 -21.77 -17.07 -0.81
C PRO A 133 -20.32 -17.51 -1.06
N ASP A 134 -20.04 -18.12 -2.22
CA ASP A 134 -18.68 -18.48 -2.63
C ASP A 134 -17.88 -17.30 -3.17
N TYR A 135 -18.50 -16.12 -3.30
CA TYR A 135 -17.91 -14.88 -3.79
C TYR A 135 -17.84 -13.84 -2.67
N GLN A 136 -16.92 -12.90 -2.82
CA GLN A 136 -16.77 -11.78 -1.92
C GLN A 136 -16.48 -10.50 -2.69
N TYR A 137 -16.89 -9.38 -2.09
CA TYR A 137 -16.36 -8.08 -2.44
C TYR A 137 -15.08 -7.83 -1.65
N ASN A 138 -14.15 -7.14 -2.27
CA ASN A 138 -13.01 -6.53 -1.61
C ASN A 138 -12.71 -5.19 -2.28
N PHE A 139 -11.80 -4.39 -1.76
CA PHE A 139 -11.36 -3.17 -2.43
C PHE A 139 -9.85 -3.07 -2.35
N SER A 140 -9.19 -2.50 -3.35
CA SER A 140 -7.77 -2.17 -3.35
C SER A 140 -7.60 -0.68 -3.52
N ASN A 141 -6.75 -0.06 -2.70
CA ASN A 141 -6.28 1.31 -2.92
C ASN A 141 -4.79 1.30 -3.30
N ALA A 142 -4.40 0.36 -4.18
CA ALA A 142 -3.02 0.22 -4.62
C ALA A 142 -2.44 1.52 -5.18
N ASP A 143 -3.28 2.36 -5.80
CA ASP A 143 -2.87 3.65 -6.34
C ASP A 143 -2.71 4.73 -5.28
N GLY A 144 -2.94 4.45 -3.99
CA GLY A 144 -2.67 5.34 -2.86
C GLY A 144 -3.23 6.75 -3.02
N GLY A 145 -4.26 6.91 -3.84
CA GLY A 145 -4.72 8.19 -4.37
C GLY A 145 -6.24 8.24 -4.41
N GLN A 146 -6.77 9.01 -5.35
CA GLN A 146 -8.21 9.20 -5.53
C GLN A 146 -8.90 7.96 -6.11
N ILE A 147 -8.18 7.05 -6.79
CA ILE A 147 -8.79 5.88 -7.41
C ILE A 147 -8.66 4.64 -6.51
N ALA A 148 -9.80 4.01 -6.22
CA ALA A 148 -9.87 2.68 -5.63
C ALA A 148 -10.44 1.66 -6.62
N PHE A 149 -10.08 0.40 -6.45
CA PHE A 149 -10.56 -0.72 -7.25
C PHE A 149 -11.47 -1.58 -6.40
N LEU A 150 -12.76 -1.63 -6.70
CA LEU A 150 -13.66 -2.63 -6.14
C LEU A 150 -13.41 -3.96 -6.85
N ILE A 151 -13.24 -5.01 -6.07
CA ILE A 151 -12.98 -6.37 -6.52
C ILE A 151 -14.21 -7.23 -6.23
N PHE A 152 -14.63 -8.03 -7.18
CA PHE A 152 -15.62 -9.10 -6.98
C PHE A 152 -15.10 -10.40 -7.59
N ALA A 153 -14.92 -11.43 -6.76
CA ALA A 153 -14.38 -12.70 -7.21
C ALA A 153 -14.80 -13.86 -6.30
N LYS A 154 -14.63 -15.08 -6.79
CA LYS A 154 -14.77 -16.28 -5.97
C LYS A 154 -13.69 -16.26 -4.89
N THR A 155 -14.07 -16.41 -3.62
CA THR A 155 -13.18 -16.28 -2.46
C THR A 155 -11.92 -17.15 -2.57
N SER A 156 -12.10 -18.40 -3.04
CA SER A 156 -10.98 -19.34 -3.23
C SER A 156 -10.02 -18.96 -4.36
N GLU A 157 -10.51 -18.33 -5.43
CA GLU A 157 -9.65 -17.89 -6.53
C GLU A 157 -8.94 -16.58 -6.17
N LEU A 158 -9.61 -15.68 -5.45
CA LEU A 158 -9.02 -14.44 -4.95
C LEU A 158 -7.88 -14.72 -3.95
N GLN A 159 -8.01 -15.75 -3.10
CA GLN A 159 -6.93 -16.18 -2.21
C GLN A 159 -5.70 -16.67 -3.01
N LYS A 160 -5.90 -17.54 -4.01
CA LYS A 160 -4.80 -18.03 -4.88
C LYS A 160 -4.15 -16.88 -5.65
N ALA A 161 -4.95 -15.93 -6.12
CA ALA A 161 -4.44 -14.75 -6.82
C ALA A 161 -3.50 -13.94 -5.93
N VAL A 162 -3.90 -13.67 -4.68
CA VAL A 162 -3.03 -12.95 -3.73
C VAL A 162 -1.77 -13.73 -3.40
N ASP A 163 -1.86 -15.05 -3.23
CA ASP A 163 -0.69 -15.91 -3.01
C ASP A 163 0.29 -15.88 -4.21
N GLU A 164 -0.21 -15.65 -5.43
CA GLU A 164 0.61 -15.47 -6.64
C GLU A 164 1.04 -14.01 -6.88
N GLY A 165 0.56 -13.06 -6.08
CA GLY A 165 1.01 -11.68 -6.10
C GLY A 165 0.00 -10.64 -6.60
N TYR A 166 -1.30 -10.93 -6.54
CA TYR A 166 -2.34 -9.91 -6.66
C TYR A 166 -2.27 -8.90 -5.48
N PRO A 167 -2.67 -7.62 -5.65
CA PRO A 167 -2.49 -6.57 -4.63
C PRO A 167 -3.13 -6.88 -3.26
N CYS A 168 -2.57 -6.29 -2.20
CA CYS A 168 -2.60 -6.80 -0.81
C CYS A 168 -3.87 -6.50 -0.04
N SER A 169 -4.86 -5.87 -0.64
CA SER A 169 -5.94 -5.27 0.12
C SER A 169 -6.88 -6.28 0.79
N LEU A 170 -6.69 -7.58 0.51
CA LEU A 170 -7.26 -8.68 1.29
C LEU A 170 -6.70 -8.74 2.71
N GLN A 171 -7.50 -9.27 3.63
CA GLN A 171 -7.17 -9.40 5.05
C GLN A 171 -5.88 -10.18 5.36
N SER A 172 -5.37 -10.99 4.42
CA SER A 172 -4.11 -11.76 4.49
C SER A 172 -2.88 -10.98 3.99
N GLY A 173 -3.10 -9.90 3.23
CA GLY A 173 -2.06 -8.98 2.75
C GLY A 173 -1.96 -7.69 3.56
N GLN A 174 -2.84 -7.46 4.54
CA GLN A 174 -2.77 -6.32 5.45
C GLN A 174 -1.88 -6.61 6.66
N TRP A 175 -1.13 -5.60 7.10
CA TRP A 175 -0.49 -5.60 8.41
C TRP A 175 -1.56 -5.63 9.50
N ARG A 176 -1.44 -6.57 10.46
CA ARG A 176 -2.20 -6.50 11.71
C ARG A 176 -1.23 -6.23 12.85
N TRP A 177 -0.75 -4.99 12.87
CA TRP A 177 0.26 -4.50 13.81
C TRP A 177 -0.28 -4.50 15.24
N ASP A 178 0.48 -5.08 16.17
CA ASP A 178 0.17 -4.94 17.59
C ASP A 178 0.71 -3.58 18.07
N LYS A 179 -0.13 -2.78 18.73
CA LYS A 179 0.17 -1.37 19.06
C LYS A 179 1.22 -1.18 20.16
N GLU A 180 1.95 -2.23 20.52
CA GLU A 180 2.99 -2.17 21.55
C GLU A 180 4.24 -1.38 21.12
N TRP A 181 4.44 -1.15 19.82
CA TRP A 181 5.47 -0.23 19.35
C TRP A 181 5.00 1.23 19.42
N LYS A 182 5.56 1.96 20.38
CA LYS A 182 5.20 3.37 20.64
C LYS A 182 5.45 4.23 19.39
N TRP A 183 4.45 5.04 19.04
CA TRP A 183 4.58 6.07 18.00
C TRP A 183 5.74 7.02 18.33
N GLY A 184 6.53 7.39 17.33
CA GLY A 184 7.69 8.27 17.52
C GLY A 184 8.95 7.57 18.05
N VAL A 185 8.93 6.24 18.26
CA VAL A 185 10.12 5.44 18.61
C VAL A 185 10.72 4.78 17.37
N TYR A 186 11.80 5.37 16.87
CA TYR A 186 12.51 4.92 15.68
C TYR A 186 13.52 3.82 16.01
N SER A 187 13.85 3.00 15.01
CA SER A 187 14.92 2.01 15.11
C SER A 187 16.17 2.52 14.39
N ASP A 188 17.20 2.90 15.14
CA ASP A 188 18.49 3.33 14.61
C ASP A 188 19.41 2.10 14.51
N ILE A 189 19.68 1.62 13.30
CA ILE A 189 20.49 0.41 13.05
C ILE A 189 21.82 0.78 12.43
N LYS A 190 22.92 0.53 13.15
CA LYS A 190 24.27 0.71 12.63
C LYS A 190 24.76 -0.57 11.95
N VAL A 191 25.21 -0.46 10.70
CA VAL A 191 25.75 -1.57 9.90
C VAL A 191 27.21 -1.27 9.52
N GLU A 192 27.92 -2.26 8.97
CA GLU A 192 29.28 -2.04 8.44
C GLU A 192 29.25 -1.11 7.23
N SER A 193 28.35 -1.38 6.30
CA SER A 193 28.03 -0.56 5.12
C SER A 193 26.54 -0.68 4.80
N VAL A 194 25.97 0.35 4.19
CA VAL A 194 24.59 0.29 3.68
C VAL A 194 24.52 -0.80 2.60
N PRO A 195 23.61 -1.79 2.71
CA PRO A 195 23.48 -2.84 1.71
C PRO A 195 23.03 -2.30 0.34
N ASP A 196 23.39 -3.02 -0.72
CA ASP A 196 22.79 -2.80 -2.05
C ASP A 196 21.28 -3.02 -1.99
N PHE A 197 20.49 -2.22 -2.72
CA PHE A 197 19.04 -2.25 -2.60
C PHE A 197 18.40 -3.52 -3.18
N GLU A 198 18.96 -4.13 -4.22
CA GLU A 198 18.44 -5.39 -4.74
C GLU A 198 18.73 -6.54 -3.77
N GLU A 199 19.93 -6.57 -3.16
CA GLU A 199 20.24 -7.53 -2.11
C GLU A 199 19.34 -7.32 -0.88
N LEU A 200 19.15 -6.06 -0.46
CA LEU A 200 18.29 -5.69 0.65
C LEU A 200 16.86 -6.14 0.41
N LYS A 201 16.31 -5.93 -0.79
CA LYS A 201 15.00 -6.43 -1.21
C LYS A 201 14.87 -7.93 -1.05
N VAL A 202 15.88 -8.70 -1.47
CA VAL A 202 15.88 -10.16 -1.31
C VAL A 202 15.86 -10.56 0.17
N LYS A 203 16.70 -9.94 1.01
CA LYS A 203 16.72 -10.22 2.46
C LYS A 203 15.45 -9.79 3.19
N TYR A 204 14.88 -8.67 2.77
CA TYR A 204 13.62 -8.16 3.29
C TYR A 204 12.47 -9.13 2.99
N PHE A 205 12.38 -9.59 1.73
CA PHE A 205 11.40 -10.60 1.33
C PHE A 205 11.60 -11.94 2.06
N GLN A 206 12.85 -12.39 2.25
CA GLN A 206 13.16 -13.59 3.04
C GLN A 206 12.66 -13.44 4.47
N THR A 207 12.96 -12.32 5.12
CA THR A 207 12.52 -12.01 6.48
C THR A 207 10.99 -12.01 6.58
N LEU A 208 10.31 -11.34 5.65
CA LEU A 208 8.84 -11.29 5.60
C LEU A 208 8.24 -12.70 5.48
N THR A 209 8.79 -13.53 4.60
CA THR A 209 8.34 -14.91 4.37
C THR A 209 8.53 -15.78 5.61
N GLU A 210 9.68 -15.66 6.28
CA GLU A 210 9.99 -16.40 7.51
C GLU A 210 9.04 -16.01 8.65
N LEU A 211 8.84 -14.71 8.88
CA LEU A 211 7.91 -14.22 9.90
C LEU A 211 6.48 -14.66 9.58
N TYR A 212 6.08 -14.60 8.31
CA TYR A 212 4.77 -15.10 7.90
C TYR A 212 4.63 -16.60 8.20
N ALA A 213 5.61 -17.42 7.85
CA ALA A 213 5.60 -18.86 8.12
C ALA A 213 5.58 -19.20 9.62
N LEU A 214 6.23 -18.38 10.45
CA LEU A 214 6.25 -18.51 11.91
C LEU A 214 4.96 -18.07 12.62
N GLY A 215 3.98 -17.56 11.87
CA GLY A 215 2.66 -17.21 12.41
C GLY A 215 2.50 -15.75 12.82
N PHE A 216 3.44 -14.85 12.48
CA PHE A 216 3.33 -13.43 12.86
C PHE A 216 2.33 -12.66 11.97
N ASN A 217 1.78 -11.55 12.45
CA ASN A 217 0.83 -10.72 11.67
C ASN A 217 1.51 -9.81 10.63
N VAL A 218 2.44 -10.37 9.87
CA VAL A 218 3.05 -9.72 8.70
C VAL A 218 2.29 -10.12 7.42
N PRO A 219 2.30 -9.31 6.36
CA PRO A 219 1.62 -9.63 5.11
C PRO A 219 2.34 -10.72 4.31
N ASN A 220 1.60 -11.57 3.60
CA ASN A 220 2.15 -12.52 2.64
C ASN A 220 2.33 -11.85 1.27
N LEU A 221 3.49 -11.25 1.02
CA LEU A 221 3.81 -10.62 -0.27
C LEU A 221 4.73 -11.50 -1.09
N THR A 222 4.63 -11.44 -2.42
CA THR A 222 5.66 -11.95 -3.32
C THR A 222 6.75 -10.90 -3.51
N ILE A 223 7.98 -11.33 -3.83
CA ILE A 223 9.11 -10.41 -4.03
C ILE A 223 8.86 -9.36 -5.13
N ASN A 224 8.04 -9.69 -6.12
CA ASN A 224 7.69 -8.80 -7.22
C ASN A 224 6.87 -7.59 -6.79
N ARG A 225 6.29 -7.63 -5.57
CA ARG A 225 5.44 -6.58 -5.01
C ARG A 225 6.18 -5.61 -4.11
N ILE A 226 7.49 -5.81 -3.97
CA ILE A 226 8.36 -5.02 -3.11
C ILE A 226 9.37 -4.29 -4.01
N TYR A 227 9.44 -2.97 -3.86
CA TYR A 227 10.46 -2.13 -4.45
C TYR A 227 11.20 -1.38 -3.34
N ILE A 228 12.53 -1.40 -3.38
CA ILE A 228 13.39 -0.71 -2.42
C ILE A 228 14.41 0.10 -3.23
N ASP A 229 14.49 1.41 -2.98
CA ASP A 229 15.46 2.30 -3.64
C ASP A 229 15.66 3.60 -2.83
N ASP A 230 16.57 4.48 -3.25
CA ASP A 230 16.65 5.89 -2.85
C ASP A 230 15.94 6.72 -3.92
N ILE A 231 14.60 6.67 -3.89
CA ILE A 231 13.71 7.21 -4.92
C ILE A 231 13.95 8.72 -5.04
N PHE A 232 14.04 9.40 -3.89
CA PHE A 232 14.15 10.86 -3.85
C PHE A 232 15.59 11.39 -3.80
N GLN A 233 16.62 10.54 -3.87
CA GLN A 233 18.03 10.91 -3.69
C GLN A 233 18.30 11.64 -2.37
N LYS A 234 17.55 11.29 -1.33
CA LYS A 234 17.64 11.94 -0.03
C LYS A 234 18.51 11.14 0.94
N LYS A 235 19.27 10.17 0.43
CA LYS A 235 19.97 9.17 1.24
C LYS A 235 18.93 8.45 2.10
N SER A 236 17.97 7.82 1.46
CA SER A 236 16.93 7.06 2.10
C SER A 236 16.87 5.62 1.58
N VAL A 237 16.33 4.74 2.43
CA VAL A 237 15.78 3.44 2.01
C VAL A 237 14.27 3.63 1.91
N ASP A 238 13.79 3.89 0.71
CA ASP A 238 12.38 4.04 0.39
C ASP A 238 11.81 2.67 -0.02
N ILE A 239 10.72 2.27 0.63
CA ILE A 239 10.01 1.01 0.37
C ILE A 239 8.67 1.34 -0.28
N VAL A 240 8.38 0.71 -1.41
CA VAL A 240 7.09 0.79 -2.10
C VAL A 240 6.51 -0.62 -2.25
N ILE A 241 5.25 -0.77 -1.85
CA ILE A 241 4.49 -2.00 -1.98
C ILE A 241 3.38 -1.81 -3.02
N ASP A 242 3.14 -2.83 -3.86
CA ASP A 242 2.04 -2.89 -4.83
C ASP A 242 2.00 -1.75 -5.87
N GLY A 243 3.13 -1.10 -6.13
CA GLY A 243 3.25 -0.13 -7.22
C GLY A 243 2.58 1.23 -6.97
N GLY A 244 2.17 1.52 -5.74
CA GLY A 244 1.56 2.79 -5.39
C GLY A 244 2.46 4.01 -5.63
N PRO A 245 1.89 5.20 -5.85
CA PRO A 245 2.62 6.42 -6.18
C PRO A 245 3.35 7.02 -4.96
N MET A 246 3.03 6.54 -3.75
CA MET A 246 3.65 6.98 -2.51
C MET A 246 4.51 5.88 -1.90
N THR A 247 5.60 6.27 -1.25
CA THR A 247 6.41 5.36 -0.45
C THR A 247 5.59 4.82 0.69
N THR A 248 5.56 3.49 0.80
CA THR A 248 4.98 2.78 1.93
C THR A 248 5.78 3.02 3.21
N SER A 249 7.10 3.26 3.09
CA SER A 249 7.94 3.73 4.18
C SER A 249 9.19 4.43 3.64
N SER A 250 9.69 5.47 4.33
CA SER A 250 10.91 6.18 3.97
C SER A 250 11.84 6.27 5.19
N ASN A 251 13.04 5.69 5.06
CA ASN A 251 13.96 5.47 6.16
C ASN A 251 15.29 6.19 5.90
N GLU A 252 15.80 6.95 6.87
CA GLU A 252 16.93 7.87 6.66
C GLU A 252 18.29 7.15 6.78
N ILE A 253 19.20 7.40 5.85
CA ILE A 253 20.58 6.91 5.88
C ILE A 253 21.51 8.00 6.40
N LEU A 254 22.14 7.73 7.54
CA LEU A 254 23.06 8.60 8.27
C LEU A 254 24.45 7.97 8.32
N GLY A 255 25.18 8.04 7.21
CA GLY A 255 26.45 7.32 7.04
C GLY A 255 26.20 5.82 6.98
N ASN A 256 26.74 5.06 7.95
CA ASN A 256 26.52 3.60 8.05
C ASN A 256 25.41 3.26 9.06
N GLN A 257 24.56 4.23 9.41
CA GLN A 257 23.39 4.01 10.25
C GLN A 257 22.13 4.24 9.41
N ILE A 258 21.13 3.37 9.56
CA ILE A 258 19.82 3.53 8.94
C ILE A 258 18.80 3.76 10.06
N ARG A 259 18.16 4.93 10.07
CA ARG A 259 17.04 5.25 10.95
C ARG A 259 15.76 4.78 10.29
N CYS A 260 15.24 3.69 10.82
CA CYS A 260 14.00 3.10 10.33
C CYS A 260 12.80 3.70 11.05
N PHE A 261 11.75 4.01 10.29
CA PHE A 261 10.53 4.62 10.79
C PHE A 261 9.80 3.68 11.76
N TRP A 262 9.04 4.25 12.70
CA TRP A 262 8.38 3.48 13.78
C TRP A 262 7.20 2.64 13.31
N GLU A 263 6.79 2.77 12.04
CA GLU A 263 5.70 2.01 11.44
C GLU A 263 6.16 0.62 10.98
N SER A 264 5.20 -0.26 10.69
CA SER A 264 5.43 -1.69 10.48
C SER A 264 6.52 -2.02 9.46
N TRP A 265 6.53 -1.34 8.32
CA TRP A 265 7.50 -1.59 7.25
C TRP A 265 8.92 -1.14 7.61
N GLY A 266 9.06 -0.05 8.37
CA GLY A 266 10.33 0.45 8.89
C GLY A 266 10.89 -0.47 10.00
N VAL A 267 10.03 -0.96 10.91
CA VAL A 267 10.47 -1.94 11.92
C VAL A 267 10.89 -3.26 11.27
N LEU A 268 10.20 -3.71 10.20
CA LEU A 268 10.61 -4.88 9.43
C LEU A 268 11.97 -4.67 8.73
N LEU A 269 12.24 -3.46 8.22
CA LEU A 269 13.54 -3.12 7.65
C LEU A 269 14.64 -3.23 8.72
N ALA A 270 14.42 -2.64 9.89
CA ALA A 270 15.36 -2.71 10.98
C ALA A 270 15.60 -4.15 11.46
N TYR A 271 14.54 -4.96 11.57
CA TYR A 271 14.65 -6.40 11.87
C TYR A 271 15.52 -7.12 10.83
N THR A 272 15.31 -6.84 9.53
CA THR A 272 16.10 -7.40 8.43
C THR A 272 17.59 -7.03 8.56
N LEU A 273 17.89 -5.76 8.87
CA LEU A 273 19.25 -5.25 9.04
C LEU A 273 19.96 -5.89 10.24
N VAL A 274 19.27 -6.02 11.37
CA VAL A 274 19.81 -6.69 12.57
C VAL A 274 20.09 -8.17 12.28
N LYS A 275 19.16 -8.86 11.64
CA LYS A 275 19.24 -10.31 11.40
C LYS A 275 20.27 -10.72 10.35
N HIS A 276 20.35 -10.00 9.23
CA HIS A 276 21.12 -10.42 8.06
C HIS A 276 22.44 -9.66 7.87
N TYR A 277 22.57 -8.48 8.46
CA TYR A 277 23.72 -7.59 8.25
C TYR A 277 24.48 -7.29 9.55
N ASN A 278 24.28 -8.11 10.58
CA ASN A 278 24.84 -7.91 11.93
C ASN A 278 24.62 -6.48 12.46
N GLY A 279 23.47 -5.87 12.13
CA GLY A 279 23.15 -4.52 12.55
C GLY A 279 23.16 -4.38 14.08
N GLN A 280 23.71 -3.28 14.58
CA GLN A 280 23.69 -2.92 16.00
C GLN A 280 22.49 -2.00 16.25
N PRO A 281 21.47 -2.46 16.99
CA PRO A 281 20.23 -1.71 17.14
C PRO A 281 20.25 -0.75 18.34
N SER A 282 19.66 0.42 18.14
CA SER A 282 19.21 1.30 19.22
C SER A 282 17.80 1.79 18.94
N LEU A 283 17.05 2.10 19.99
CA LEU A 283 15.74 2.76 19.87
C LEU A 283 15.88 4.23 20.19
N TYR A 284 15.44 5.09 19.27
CA TYR A 284 15.41 6.54 19.45
C TYR A 284 13.97 7.00 19.68
N ASP A 285 13.67 7.45 20.90
CA ASP A 285 12.41 8.12 21.21
C ASP A 285 12.52 9.61 20.85
N LYS A 286 11.72 10.07 19.88
CA LYS A 286 11.73 11.45 19.39
C LYS A 286 11.16 12.45 20.40
N GLU A 287 10.22 12.05 21.23
CA GLU A 287 9.60 12.92 22.22
C GLU A 287 10.57 13.17 23.38
N GLU A 288 11.19 12.10 23.88
CA GLU A 288 12.14 12.17 24.98
C GLU A 288 13.56 12.55 24.51
N MET A 289 13.82 12.48 23.21
CA MET A 289 15.14 12.62 22.59
C MET A 289 16.19 11.67 23.17
N LYS A 290 15.78 10.48 23.59
CA LYS A 290 16.65 9.47 24.21
C LYS A 290 16.93 8.32 23.27
N ARG A 291 18.14 7.79 23.38
CA ARG A 291 18.54 6.53 22.74
C ARG A 291 18.70 5.44 23.79
N ILE A 292 18.19 4.27 23.47
CA ILE A 292 18.33 3.04 24.25
C ILE A 292 19.06 2.05 23.36
N GLU A 293 20.30 1.73 23.71
CA GLU A 293 21.06 0.68 23.04
C GLU A 293 20.46 -0.69 23.40
N LEU A 294 20.34 -1.57 22.41
CA LEU A 294 19.85 -2.93 22.59
C LEU A 294 20.87 -3.91 22.02
N THR A 295 20.91 -5.11 22.59
CA THR A 295 21.52 -6.24 21.89
C THR A 295 20.66 -6.63 20.68
N GLN A 296 21.25 -7.33 19.72
CA GLN A 296 20.53 -7.84 18.55
C GLN A 296 19.33 -8.71 18.96
N LYS A 297 19.54 -9.61 19.93
CA LYS A 297 18.50 -10.50 20.43
C LYS A 297 17.33 -9.72 21.05
N GLU A 298 17.62 -8.75 21.92
CA GLU A 298 16.58 -7.93 22.56
C GLU A 298 15.74 -7.17 21.53
N TYR A 299 16.39 -6.63 20.49
CA TYR A 299 15.67 -5.93 19.42
C TYR A 299 14.74 -6.88 18.65
N LEU A 300 15.25 -8.04 18.22
CA LEU A 300 14.47 -9.02 17.44
C LEU A 300 13.25 -9.51 18.23
N GLU A 301 13.44 -9.87 19.50
CA GLU A 301 12.34 -10.29 20.38
C GLU A 301 11.28 -9.19 20.56
N LYS A 302 11.72 -7.93 20.74
CA LYS A 302 10.81 -6.78 20.89
C LYS A 302 10.03 -6.48 19.60
N ALA A 303 10.68 -6.61 18.45
CA ALA A 303 10.02 -6.44 17.15
C ALA A 303 9.01 -7.57 16.88
N GLU A 304 9.34 -8.82 17.22
CA GLU A 304 8.43 -9.96 17.11
C GLU A 304 7.17 -9.82 17.97
N VAL A 305 7.32 -9.27 19.17
CA VAL A 305 6.16 -8.92 20.03
C VAL A 305 5.28 -7.89 19.33
N ALA A 306 5.86 -6.83 18.76
CA ALA A 306 5.10 -5.80 18.04
C ALA A 306 4.46 -6.28 16.73
N PHE A 307 5.09 -7.23 16.05
CA PHE A 307 4.45 -7.91 14.92
C PHE A 307 3.21 -8.68 15.36
N GLY A 308 3.17 -9.19 16.59
CA GLY A 308 2.07 -9.99 17.12
C GLY A 308 1.89 -11.32 16.37
N LYS A 309 1.11 -12.25 16.94
CA LYS A 309 0.81 -13.54 16.30
C LYS A 309 -0.62 -13.61 15.80
N ARG A 310 -0.81 -14.32 14.68
CA ARG A 310 -2.13 -14.66 14.14
C ARG A 310 -2.83 -15.58 15.14
N LYS A 311 -4.05 -15.20 15.53
CA LYS A 311 -4.93 -16.00 16.41
C LYS A 311 -5.66 -17.07 15.61
#